data_AF-A0A7C3SPP6-F1
#
_entry.id   AF-A0A7C3SPP6-F1
#
_cell.length_a   1.000
_cell.length_b   1.000
_cell.length_c   1.000
_cell.angle_alpha   90.00
_cell.angle_beta   90.00
_cell.angle_gamma   90.00
#
_symmetry.space_group_name_H-M   'P 1'
#
loop_
_entity.id
_entity.type
_entity.pdbx_description
1 polymer ?
#
loop_
_entity_poly.entity_id
_entity_poly.type
_entity_poly.pdbx_seq_one_letter_code
_entity_poly.pdbx_strand_id
1 'polypeptide(L)'
;MAEIIEIKIEGLDKLNKKLGGLSNVMVREQMRRTMYISTEKVKNEARKRVPVDTGNLRRSIRDIVQVSDKEVSGIVGPTEPYGAPVEYGAKPHFPPVGALKRWAEKRGINPYALAVSISRKGVKPHPFLIPAFQEKAKEIVEEFKKAIDYLLNQ
;
A
#
# COMPACT_ATOMS: atom_id res chain seq x y z
N MET A 1 1.92 12.55 -6.37
CA MET A 1 3.19 12.83 -5.65
C MET A 1 3.42 11.66 -4.72
N ALA A 2 4.56 10.98 -4.82
CA ALA A 2 4.92 9.94 -3.86
C ALA A 2 5.35 10.64 -2.57
N GLU A 3 4.66 10.37 -1.47
CA GLU A 3 5.01 10.93 -0.16
C GLU A 3 6.13 10.07 0.43
N ILE A 4 7.31 10.68 0.62
CA ILE A 4 8.46 10.02 1.22
C ILE A 4 8.46 10.40 2.70
N ILE A 5 8.25 9.43 3.57
CA ILE A 5 8.40 9.61 5.01
C ILE A 5 9.76 9.01 5.40
N GLU A 6 10.74 9.88 5.65
CA GLU A 6 12.03 9.47 6.18
C GLU A 6 11.97 9.38 7.71
N ILE A 7 12.31 8.23 8.26
CA ILE A 7 12.26 7.99 9.71
C ILE A 7 13.62 7.49 10.17
N LYS A 8 14.26 8.26 11.05
CA LYS A 8 15.51 7.88 11.69
C LYS A 8 15.21 7.08 12.94
N ILE A 9 15.75 5.86 13.00
CA ILE A 9 15.59 4.97 14.14
C ILE A 9 16.90 4.97 14.94
N GLU A 10 16.83 5.44 16.18
CA GLU A 10 17.93 5.34 17.14
C GLU A 10 18.19 3.86 17.44
N GLY A 11 19.43 3.40 17.25
CA GLY A 11 19.82 1.99 17.46
C GLY A 11 20.36 1.28 16.21
N LEU A 12 20.09 1.81 15.01
CA LEU A 12 20.64 1.27 13.76
C LEU A 12 22.18 1.31 13.74
N ASP A 13 22.78 2.38 14.26
CA ASP A 13 24.24 2.51 14.34
C ASP A 13 24.87 1.46 15.27
N LYS A 14 24.19 1.16 16.39
CA LYS A 14 24.63 0.13 17.34
C LYS A 14 24.49 -1.26 16.73
N LEU A 15 23.39 -1.51 16.00
CA LEU A 15 23.16 -2.75 15.29
C LEU A 15 24.23 -3.00 14.22
N ASN A 16 24.59 -1.95 13.47
CA ASN A 16 25.62 -2.05 12.44
C ASN A 16 27.00 -2.35 13.04
N LYS A 17 27.35 -1.71 14.17
CA LYS A 17 28.62 -1.95 14.87
C LYS A 17 28.72 -3.33 15.55
N LYS A 18 27.64 -3.81 16.18
CA LYS A 18 27.63 -5.08 16.92
C LYS A 18 27.44 -6.30 16.03
N LEU A 19 26.53 -6.22 15.06
CA LEU A 19 26.07 -7.38 14.29
C LEU A 19 26.42 -7.30 12.80
N GLY A 20 27.06 -6.23 12.31
CA GLY A 20 27.40 -6.08 10.89
C GLY A 20 26.19 -5.73 10.01
N GLY A 21 25.08 -5.28 10.62
CA GLY A 21 23.88 -4.82 9.92
C GLY A 21 23.17 -5.93 9.16
N LEU A 22 22.67 -5.62 7.96
CA LEU A 22 21.92 -6.56 7.11
C LEU A 22 22.78 -7.68 6.48
N SER A 23 24.11 -7.58 6.59
CA SER A 23 25.04 -8.64 6.19
C SER A 23 24.89 -9.89 7.07
N ASN A 24 24.37 -9.72 8.29
CA ASN A 24 24.12 -10.81 9.21
C ASN A 24 22.78 -11.48 8.92
N VAL A 25 22.81 -12.80 8.72
CA VAL A 25 21.64 -13.61 8.37
C VAL A 25 20.51 -13.45 9.39
N MET A 26 20.84 -13.36 10.68
CA MET A 26 19.85 -13.21 11.76
C MET A 26 19.17 -11.85 11.71
N VAL A 27 19.94 -10.78 11.51
CA VAL A 27 19.41 -9.42 11.37
C VAL A 27 18.52 -9.33 10.14
N ARG A 28 18.99 -9.87 9.01
CA ARG A 28 18.25 -9.87 7.74
C ARG A 28 16.92 -10.61 7.85
N GLU A 29 16.91 -11.78 8.49
CA GLU A 29 15.68 -12.57 8.69
C GLU A 29 14.70 -11.85 9.62
N GLN A 30 15.20 -11.24 10.71
CA GLN A 30 14.35 -10.47 11.62
C GLN A 30 13.76 -9.22 10.96
N MET A 31 14.56 -8.51 10.17
CA MET A 31 14.10 -7.35 9.40
C MET A 31 13.09 -7.76 8.32
N ARG A 32 13.30 -8.89 7.66
CA ARG A 32 12.34 -9.46 6.70
C ARG A 32 11.00 -9.77 7.35
N ARG A 33 11.02 -10.42 8.52
CA ARG A 33 9.79 -10.75 9.28
C ARG A 33 9.06 -9.48 9.71
N THR A 34 9.79 -8.51 10.25
CA THR A 34 9.22 -7.23 10.67
C THR A 34 8.60 -6.51 9.49
N MET A 35 9.30 -6.46 8.34
CA MET A 35 8.76 -5.88 7.12
C MET A 35 7.48 -6.59 6.67
N TYR A 36 7.43 -7.92 6.71
CA TYR A 36 6.23 -8.68 6.34
C TYR A 36 5.02 -8.32 7.22
N ILE A 37 5.22 -8.23 8.55
CA ILE A 37 4.16 -7.84 9.49
C ILE A 37 3.69 -6.42 9.20
N SER A 38 4.63 -5.50 8.99
CA SER A 38 4.36 -4.10 8.69
C SER A 38 3.60 -3.94 7.35
N THR A 39 4.01 -4.64 6.29
CA THR A 39 3.32 -4.60 4.98
C THR A 39 1.94 -5.25 5.05
N GLU A 40 1.78 -6.30 5.85
CA GLU A 40 0.49 -6.95 6.08
C GLU A 40 -0.50 -6.01 6.77
N LYS A 41 -0.04 -5.25 7.78
CA LYS A 41 -0.86 -4.23 8.44
C LYS A 41 -1.34 -3.16 7.46
N VAL A 42 -0.43 -2.62 6.63
CA VAL A 42 -0.78 -1.62 5.61
C VAL A 42 -1.77 -2.20 4.60
N LYS A 43 -1.53 -3.42 4.11
CA LYS A 43 -2.43 -4.14 3.20
C LYS A 43 -3.83 -4.29 3.80
N ASN A 44 -3.93 -4.70 5.05
CA ASN A 44 -5.20 -4.91 5.73
C ASN A 44 -5.96 -3.58 5.93
N GLU A 45 -5.25 -2.51 6.26
CA GLU A 45 -5.84 -1.18 6.40
C GLU A 45 -6.30 -0.63 5.05
N ALA A 46 -5.49 -0.77 4.00
CA ALA A 46 -5.86 -0.42 2.64
C ALA A 46 -7.13 -1.16 2.19
N ARG A 47 -7.24 -2.47 2.48
CA ARG A 47 -8.42 -3.29 2.14
C ARG A 47 -9.70 -2.79 2.80
N LYS A 48 -9.65 -2.24 4.02
CA LYS A 48 -10.83 -1.66 4.69
C LYS A 48 -11.33 -0.40 3.99
N ARG A 49 -10.40 0.42 3.51
CA ARG A 49 -10.67 1.73 2.90
C ARG A 49 -11.09 1.65 1.43
N VAL A 50 -10.71 0.60 0.72
CA VAL A 50 -11.05 0.41 -0.69
C VAL A 50 -12.58 0.33 -0.89
N PRO A 51 -13.14 1.07 -1.87
CA PRO A 51 -14.54 0.97 -2.23
C PRO A 51 -14.85 -0.40 -2.85
N VAL A 52 -15.99 -1.00 -2.47
CA VAL A 52 -16.35 -2.36 -2.88
C VAL A 52 -17.65 -2.38 -3.68
N ASP A 53 -17.56 -2.87 -4.92
CA ASP A 53 -18.70 -3.38 -5.69
C ASP A 53 -18.64 -4.93 -5.75
N THR A 54 -17.59 -5.49 -6.38
CA THR A 54 -17.36 -6.97 -6.41
C THR A 54 -16.25 -7.47 -5.52
N GLY A 55 -15.49 -6.55 -4.93
CA GLY A 55 -14.31 -6.84 -4.12
C GLY A 55 -13.08 -7.27 -4.91
N ASN A 56 -13.08 -7.22 -6.25
CA ASN A 56 -11.89 -7.54 -7.06
C ASN A 56 -10.69 -6.67 -6.69
N LEU A 57 -10.88 -5.34 -6.64
CA LEU A 57 -9.82 -4.41 -6.26
C LEU A 57 -9.29 -4.67 -4.84
N ARG A 58 -10.19 -4.94 -3.88
CA ARG A 58 -9.80 -5.28 -2.51
C ARG A 58 -8.94 -6.55 -2.47
N ARG A 59 -9.32 -7.58 -3.23
CA ARG A 59 -8.57 -8.84 -3.31
C ARG A 59 -7.23 -8.71 -4.05
N SER A 60 -7.13 -7.77 -4.99
CA SER A 60 -5.94 -7.59 -5.81
C SER A 60 -4.80 -6.84 -5.12
N ILE A 61 -5.07 -6.23 -3.95
CA ILE A 61 -4.04 -5.63 -3.10
C ILE A 61 -3.18 -6.73 -2.49
N ARG A 62 -1.91 -6.72 -2.89
CA ARG A 62 -0.86 -7.64 -2.45
C ARG A 62 0.29 -6.86 -1.85
N ASP A 63 1.07 -7.56 -1.05
CA ASP A 63 2.32 -7.13 -0.48
C ASP A 63 3.46 -8.01 -1.02
N ILE A 64 4.59 -7.38 -1.32
CA ILE A 64 5.81 -8.05 -1.77
C ILE A 64 6.95 -7.51 -0.90
N VAL A 65 7.67 -8.40 -0.24
CA VAL A 65 8.88 -8.05 0.51
C VAL A 65 10.10 -8.46 -0.31
N GLN A 66 10.92 -7.50 -0.68
CA GLN A 66 12.21 -7.73 -1.34
C GLN A 66 13.32 -7.53 -0.32
N VAL A 67 14.27 -8.45 -0.30
CA VAL A 67 15.41 -8.44 0.61
C VAL A 67 16.66 -8.45 -0.23
N SER A 68 17.50 -7.44 -0.06
CA SER A 68 18.87 -7.42 -0.56
C SER A 68 19.84 -7.40 0.62
N ASP A 69 21.13 -7.51 0.35
CA ASP A 69 22.16 -7.43 1.39
C ASP A 69 22.29 -6.03 2.02
N LYS A 70 21.67 -5.01 1.40
CA LYS A 70 21.75 -3.59 1.83
C LYS A 70 20.43 -3.00 2.29
N GLU A 71 19.30 -3.54 1.84
CA GLU A 71 17.98 -3.00 2.12
C GLU A 71 16.91 -4.08 2.18
N VAL A 72 15.91 -3.84 3.02
CA VAL A 72 14.66 -4.59 3.05
C VAL A 72 13.56 -3.62 2.61
N SER A 73 12.87 -3.92 1.52
CA SER A 73 11.81 -3.09 0.97
C SER A 73 10.48 -3.84 0.92
N GLY A 74 9.42 -3.14 1.32
CA GLY A 74 8.05 -3.65 1.30
C GLY A 74 7.20 -2.87 0.31
N ILE A 75 6.69 -3.54 -0.72
CA ILE A 75 5.84 -2.96 -1.75
C ILE A 75 4.40 -3.41 -1.50
N VAL A 76 3.47 -2.46 -1.34
CA VAL A 76 2.04 -2.75 -1.19
C VAL A 76 1.26 -2.04 -2.28
N GLY A 77 0.45 -2.79 -3.03
CA GLY A 77 -0.37 -2.19 -4.08
C GLY A 77 -1.34 -3.16 -4.75
N PRO A 78 -2.35 -2.63 -5.46
CA PRO A 78 -3.24 -3.43 -6.28
C PRO A 78 -2.51 -3.96 -7.52
N THR A 79 -2.83 -5.18 -7.90
CA THR A 79 -2.40 -5.76 -9.19
C THR A 79 -3.35 -5.36 -10.34
N GLU A 80 -4.50 -4.78 -10.02
CA GLU A 80 -5.48 -4.32 -11.00
C GLU A 80 -5.13 -2.91 -11.52
N PRO A 81 -5.01 -2.69 -12.84
CA PRO A 81 -4.63 -1.40 -13.41
C PRO A 81 -5.59 -0.26 -13.04
N TYR A 82 -6.88 -0.55 -12.86
CA TYR A 82 -7.89 0.44 -12.49
C TYR A 82 -7.79 0.87 -11.01
N GLY A 83 -6.88 0.29 -10.21
CA GLY A 83 -6.60 0.76 -8.85
C GLY A 83 -6.00 2.17 -8.83
N ALA A 84 -5.13 2.51 -9.79
CA ALA A 84 -4.52 3.83 -9.88
C ALA A 84 -5.54 4.97 -10.13
N PRO A 85 -6.47 4.88 -11.10
CA PRO A 85 -7.51 5.89 -11.26
C PRO A 85 -8.52 5.93 -10.11
N VAL A 86 -8.62 4.88 -9.27
CA VAL A 86 -9.40 4.93 -8.02
C VAL A 86 -8.64 5.71 -6.95
N GLU A 87 -7.34 5.47 -6.75
CA GLU A 87 -6.51 6.18 -5.77
C GLU A 87 -6.40 7.68 -6.10
N TYR A 88 -6.05 8.00 -7.34
CA TYR A 88 -5.70 9.37 -7.77
C TYR A 88 -6.81 10.09 -8.52
N GLY A 89 -7.90 9.39 -8.85
CA GLY A 89 -8.89 9.90 -9.77
C GLY A 89 -8.44 9.77 -11.22
N ALA A 90 -9.34 10.12 -12.14
CA ALA A 90 -9.06 10.08 -13.57
C ALA A 90 -9.47 11.41 -14.21
N LYS A 91 -8.65 11.88 -15.15
CA LYS A 91 -9.01 13.02 -16.00
C LYS A 91 -10.26 12.68 -16.83
N PRO A 92 -11.00 13.70 -17.31
CA PRO A 92 -12.14 13.48 -18.19
C PRO A 92 -11.74 12.64 -19.40
N HIS A 93 -12.43 11.51 -19.59
CA HIS A 93 -12.24 10.58 -20.71
C HIS A 93 -13.57 9.86 -20.96
N PHE A 94 -13.74 9.27 -22.14
CA PHE A 94 -14.95 8.51 -22.46
C PHE A 94 -14.71 7.01 -22.22
N PRO A 95 -15.12 6.45 -21.07
CA PRO A 95 -14.95 5.03 -20.81
C PRO A 95 -15.90 4.19 -21.68
N PRO A 96 -15.53 2.93 -21.98
CA PRO A 96 -16.42 2.01 -22.68
C PRO A 96 -17.67 1.73 -21.84
N VAL A 97 -18.85 2.00 -22.40
CA VAL A 97 -20.15 1.89 -21.71
C VAL A 97 -20.38 0.49 -21.14
N GLY A 98 -19.92 -0.54 -21.86
CA GLY A 98 -20.03 -1.94 -21.41
C GLY A 98 -19.35 -2.21 -20.07
N ALA A 99 -18.21 -1.55 -19.78
CA ALA A 99 -17.50 -1.71 -18.51
C ALA A 99 -18.26 -1.08 -17.33
N LEU A 100 -19.06 -0.04 -17.60
CA LEU A 100 -19.85 0.66 -16.59
C LEU A 100 -21.24 0.06 -16.39
N LYS A 101 -21.75 -0.68 -17.38
CA LYS A 101 -23.14 -1.16 -17.46
C LYS A 101 -23.62 -1.79 -16.16
N ARG A 102 -22.92 -2.82 -15.67
CA ARG A 102 -23.31 -3.54 -14.45
C ARG A 102 -23.41 -2.64 -13.22
N TRP A 103 -22.45 -1.73 -13.05
CA TRP A 103 -22.43 -0.82 -11.89
C TRP A 103 -23.53 0.24 -12.00
N ALA A 104 -23.72 0.80 -13.20
CA ALA A 104 -24.73 1.81 -13.47
C ALA A 104 -26.15 1.26 -13.31
N GLU A 105 -26.43 0.06 -13.83
CA GLU A 105 -27.72 -0.62 -13.70
C GLU A 105 -28.07 -0.92 -12.23
N LYS A 106 -27.10 -1.40 -11.42
CA LYS A 106 -27.29 -1.59 -9.97
C LYS A 106 -27.67 -0.31 -9.23
N ARG A 107 -27.31 0.86 -9.78
CA ARG A 107 -27.57 2.18 -9.21
C ARG A 107 -28.77 2.87 -9.87
N GLY A 108 -29.44 2.23 -10.82
CA GLY A 108 -30.53 2.83 -11.60
C GLY A 108 -30.09 3.99 -12.51
N ILE A 109 -28.80 4.04 -12.87
CA ILE A 109 -28.21 5.10 -13.71
C ILE A 109 -28.09 4.59 -15.14
N ASN A 110 -28.45 5.42 -16.12
CA ASN A 110 -28.20 5.11 -17.53
C ASN A 110 -26.68 5.02 -17.80
N PRO A 111 -26.15 3.87 -18.27
CA PRO A 111 -24.71 3.68 -18.46
C PRO A 111 -24.06 4.67 -19.42
N TYR A 112 -24.78 5.06 -20.48
CA TYR A 112 -24.29 6.05 -21.44
C TYR A 112 -24.24 7.46 -20.82
N ALA A 113 -25.28 7.84 -20.07
CA ALA A 113 -25.28 9.11 -19.35
C ALA A 113 -24.14 9.19 -18.32
N LEU A 114 -23.81 8.08 -17.65
CA LEU A 114 -22.66 8.00 -16.76
C LEU A 114 -21.34 8.19 -17.51
N ALA A 115 -21.15 7.52 -18.65
CA ALA A 115 -19.96 7.68 -19.49
C ALA A 115 -19.80 9.14 -19.97
N VAL A 116 -20.89 9.80 -20.37
CA VAL A 116 -20.90 11.23 -20.72
C VAL A 116 -20.55 12.12 -19.51
N SER A 117 -21.03 11.78 -18.31
CA SER A 117 -20.65 12.55 -17.11
C SER A 117 -19.16 12.40 -16.79
N ILE A 118 -18.59 11.21 -16.96
CA ILE A 118 -17.16 10.96 -16.75
C ILE A 118 -16.33 11.68 -17.82
N SER A 119 -16.80 11.74 -19.07
CA SER A 119 -16.10 12.45 -20.14
C SER A 119 -16.07 13.96 -19.96
N ARG A 120 -17.02 14.52 -19.21
CA ARG A 120 -17.07 15.95 -18.88
C ARG A 120 -16.33 16.29 -17.59
N LYS A 121 -16.44 15.45 -16.56
CA LYS A 121 -16.00 15.76 -15.18
C LYS A 121 -14.79 14.98 -14.71
N GLY A 122 -14.48 13.85 -15.35
CA GLY A 122 -13.54 12.86 -14.84
C GLY A 122 -14.09 12.06 -13.67
N VAL A 123 -13.18 11.39 -12.95
CA VAL A 123 -13.48 10.58 -11.76
C VAL A 123 -12.75 11.18 -10.58
N LYS A 124 -13.47 11.44 -9.48
CA LYS A 124 -12.87 11.96 -8.23
C LYS A 124 -11.99 10.88 -7.59
N PRO A 125 -10.83 11.25 -7.01
CA PRO A 125 -9.99 10.32 -6.26
C PRO A 125 -10.74 9.76 -5.05
N HIS A 126 -10.48 8.50 -4.76
CA HIS A 126 -10.85 7.83 -3.52
C HIS A 126 -9.60 7.14 -2.93
N PRO A 127 -8.70 7.90 -2.29
CA PRO A 127 -7.43 7.38 -1.79
C PRO A 127 -7.65 6.30 -0.73
N PHE A 128 -6.94 5.19 -0.85
CA PHE A 128 -7.00 4.05 0.05
C PHE A 128 -5.62 3.52 0.44
N LEU A 129 -4.59 3.64 -0.41
CA LEU A 129 -3.22 3.21 -0.10
C LEU A 129 -2.48 4.22 0.76
N ILE A 130 -2.39 5.47 0.29
CA ILE A 130 -1.67 6.54 1.00
C ILE A 130 -2.18 6.70 2.42
N PRO A 131 -3.50 6.84 2.65
CA PRO A 131 -3.96 7.14 3.99
C PRO A 131 -3.93 5.88 4.90
N ALA A 132 -3.87 4.66 4.32
CA ALA A 132 -3.60 3.44 5.08
C ALA A 132 -2.14 3.37 5.57
N PHE A 133 -1.19 3.75 4.71
CA PHE A 133 0.21 3.85 5.09
C PHE A 133 0.41 4.91 6.18
N GLN A 134 -0.16 6.10 6.01
CA GLN A 134 -0.05 7.18 7.00
C GLN A 134 -0.59 6.79 8.38
N GLU A 135 -1.70 6.05 8.43
CA GLU A 135 -2.25 5.56 9.71
C GLU A 135 -1.29 4.58 10.40
N LYS A 136 -0.71 3.64 9.63
CA LYS A 136 0.15 2.59 10.18
C LYS A 136 1.61 2.99 10.33
N ALA A 137 2.04 4.13 9.77
CA ALA A 137 3.42 4.58 9.79
C ALA A 137 4.03 4.59 11.20
N LYS A 138 3.29 5.10 12.21
CA LYS A 138 3.76 5.12 13.61
C LYS A 138 3.93 3.72 14.19
N GLU A 139 2.98 2.82 13.93
CA GLU A 139 3.04 1.44 14.41
C GLU A 139 4.22 0.67 13.77
N ILE A 140 4.46 0.89 12.49
CA ILE A 140 5.58 0.27 11.75
C ILE A 140 6.91 0.64 12.39
N VAL A 141 7.13 1.93 12.67
CA VAL A 141 8.36 2.39 13.33
C VAL A 141 8.58 1.71 14.67
N GLU A 142 7.51 1.56 15.43
CA GLU A 142 7.55 0.92 16.74
C GLU A 142 7.87 -0.58 16.64
N GLU A 143 7.37 -1.27 15.61
CA GLU A 143 7.75 -2.66 15.32
C GLU A 143 9.23 -2.81 14.99
N PHE A 144 9.77 -1.92 14.15
CA PHE A 144 11.18 -1.93 13.81
C PHE A 144 12.09 -1.60 15.00
N LYS A 145 11.69 -0.67 15.88
CA LYS A 145 12.40 -0.41 17.14
C LYS A 145 12.48 -1.66 18.01
N LYS A 146 11.34 -2.33 18.24
CA LYS A 146 11.29 -3.58 19.01
C LYS A 146 12.16 -4.67 18.40
N ALA A 147 12.17 -4.79 17.07
CA ALA A 147 13.01 -5.76 16.38
C ALA A 147 14.51 -5.46 16.58
N ILE A 148 14.91 -4.19 16.52
CA ILE A 148 16.29 -3.76 16.76
C ILE A 148 16.68 -4.00 18.22
N ASP A 149 15.84 -3.63 19.18
CA ASP A 149 16.11 -3.82 20.60
C ASP A 149 16.24 -5.30 20.95
N TYR A 150 15.39 -6.16 20.35
CA TYR A 150 15.51 -7.61 20.48
C TYR A 150 16.87 -8.13 19.99
N LEU A 151 17.34 -7.64 18.85
CA LEU A 151 18.64 -8.03 18.28
C LEU A 151 19.84 -7.51 19.09
N LEU A 152 19.69 -6.36 19.78
CA LEU A 152 20.77 -5.75 20.56
C LEU A 152 20.93 -6.32 21.97
N ASN A 153 19.87 -6.94 22.50
CA ASN A 153 19.80 -7.52 23.85
C ASN A 153 19.97 -9.05 23.86
N GLN A 154 20.10 -9.68 22.69
CA GLN A 154 20.68 -11.03 22.55
C GLN A 154 22.20 -10.96 22.62
#